data_AF-A0A1A7YY47-F1
#
_entry.id   AF-A0A1A7YY47-F1
#
_cell.length_a   1.000
_cell.length_b   1.000
_cell.length_c   1.000
_cell.angle_alpha   90.00
_cell.angle_beta   90.00
_cell.angle_gamma   90.00
#
_symmetry.space_group_name_H-M   'P 1'
#
loop_
_entity.id
_entity.type
_entity.pdbx_description
1 polymer ?
#
loop_
_entity_poly.entity_id
_entity_poly.type
_entity_poly.pdbx_seq_one_letter_code
_entity_poly.pdbx_strand_id
1 'polypeptide(L)'
;TKLHITCEGTIEDDGYGMLQVDFANKFVGGGVIGAGLVQEEIRFLINPELIVSRLFTEALDDNECLVVTGTQQFSKYTGYSETYKWSGSYQDTTPRDAWQRKCTEIVAIDALKFKHFLEQFHLSKINRELNKAFCGFSHPEEKSPNLAAVATGNWGCGVFGGDTRLKALIQMLAAAEAGRDVAYFTFGDSQLMTDVHNMHSFLTQRNISVGEVYHLLGQYYSLVCRSSLTQRPDVGLYSFIYSQVSSYEAPDESN
;
A
#
# COMPACT_ATOMS: atom_id res chain seq x y z
N THR A 1 -5.03 13.32 5.07
CA THR A 1 -4.17 12.81 3.98
C THR A 1 -4.71 13.21 2.63
N LYS A 2 -3.87 13.89 1.85
CA LYS A 2 -4.09 14.13 0.42
C LYS A 2 -3.72 12.88 -0.38
N LEU A 3 -4.34 12.73 -1.53
CA LEU A 3 -4.11 11.61 -2.45
C LEU A 3 -3.70 12.16 -3.82
N HIS A 4 -2.54 11.72 -4.29
CA HIS A 4 -2.23 11.64 -5.72
C HIS A 4 -2.42 10.19 -6.15
N ILE A 5 -3.13 9.93 -7.25
CA ILE A 5 -3.32 8.58 -7.77
C ILE A 5 -3.22 8.58 -9.29
N THR A 6 -2.49 7.61 -9.83
CA THR A 6 -2.21 7.49 -11.26
C THR A 6 -2.17 6.01 -11.69
N CYS A 7 -2.60 5.74 -12.92
CA CYS A 7 -2.40 4.43 -13.56
C CYS A 7 -1.10 4.34 -14.35
N GLU A 8 -0.42 5.45 -14.57
CA GLU A 8 0.89 5.50 -15.21
C GLU A 8 2.00 5.67 -14.16
N GLY A 9 3.22 5.28 -14.54
CA GLY A 9 4.40 5.40 -13.68
C GLY A 9 4.59 4.25 -12.70
N THR A 10 5.70 4.31 -11.95
CA THR A 10 6.09 3.31 -10.96
C THR A 10 6.56 3.96 -9.66
N ILE A 11 6.65 3.16 -8.59
CA ILE A 11 7.06 3.64 -7.28
C ILE A 11 8.52 4.11 -7.31
N GLU A 12 9.40 3.36 -7.99
CA GLU A 12 10.83 3.66 -8.07
C GLU A 12 11.16 4.85 -8.96
N ASP A 13 10.47 5.05 -10.08
CA ASP A 13 10.80 6.09 -11.04
C ASP A 13 10.07 7.42 -10.73
N ASP A 14 8.82 7.36 -10.28
CA ASP A 14 7.97 8.55 -10.07
C ASP A 14 7.77 8.91 -8.59
N GLY A 15 8.16 8.02 -7.67
CA GLY A 15 8.10 8.23 -6.22
C GLY A 15 9.36 8.88 -5.62
N TYR A 16 10.15 9.60 -6.42
CA TYR A 16 11.40 10.20 -5.97
C TYR A 16 11.21 11.13 -4.75
N GLY A 17 12.04 10.97 -3.72
CA GLY A 17 11.98 11.74 -2.48
C GLY A 17 10.79 11.39 -1.57
N MET A 18 9.96 10.42 -1.95
CA MET A 18 8.89 9.86 -1.12
C MET A 18 9.39 8.62 -0.36
N LEU A 19 8.63 8.17 0.64
CA LEU A 19 8.83 6.84 1.23
C LEU A 19 8.26 5.79 0.29
N GLN A 20 9.12 4.95 -0.27
CA GLN A 20 8.75 3.99 -1.30
C GLN A 20 8.43 2.64 -0.68
N VAL A 21 7.23 2.12 -0.93
CA VAL A 21 6.78 0.86 -0.34
C VAL A 21 7.29 -0.32 -1.15
N ASP A 22 7.99 -1.23 -0.47
CA ASP A 22 8.28 -2.57 -0.93
C ASP A 22 7.17 -3.53 -0.47
N PHE A 23 6.54 -4.23 -1.43
CA PHE A 23 5.44 -5.16 -1.19
C PHE A 23 5.99 -6.51 -0.74
N ALA A 24 6.55 -6.49 0.47
CA ALA A 24 7.48 -7.48 0.92
C ALA A 24 6.84 -8.86 1.21
N ASN A 25 7.69 -9.88 1.23
CA ASN A 25 7.50 -11.07 2.02
C ASN A 25 7.98 -10.81 3.46
N LYS A 26 7.41 -11.50 4.46
CA LYS A 26 7.92 -11.41 5.84
C LYS A 26 9.40 -11.80 5.95
N PHE A 27 9.89 -12.67 5.07
CA PHE A 27 11.31 -12.87 4.83
C PHE A 27 11.75 -11.90 3.73
N VAL A 28 12.24 -10.72 4.13
CA VAL A 28 12.55 -9.60 3.24
C VAL A 28 13.36 -10.00 1.99
N GLY A 29 13.03 -9.39 0.86
CA GLY A 29 13.56 -9.74 -0.46
C GLY A 29 12.96 -11.02 -1.05
N GLY A 30 11.97 -11.63 -0.38
CA GLY A 30 11.18 -12.76 -0.88
C GLY A 30 12.02 -13.83 -1.58
N GLY A 31 11.70 -14.06 -2.85
CA GLY A 31 12.35 -15.03 -3.72
C GLY A 31 13.52 -14.49 -4.55
N VAL A 32 14.16 -13.36 -4.19
CA VAL A 32 15.18 -12.71 -5.03
C VAL A 32 16.41 -13.59 -5.33
N ILE A 33 16.76 -14.48 -4.40
CA ILE A 33 17.82 -15.50 -4.60
C ILE A 33 17.26 -16.87 -5.01
N GLY A 34 16.00 -16.91 -5.44
CA GLY A 34 15.26 -18.09 -5.86
C GLY A 34 14.57 -17.85 -7.20
N ALA A 35 13.25 -18.02 -7.23
CA ALA A 35 12.44 -17.89 -8.45
C ALA A 35 11.44 -16.72 -8.42
N GLY A 36 11.52 -15.85 -7.41
CA GLY A 36 10.64 -14.69 -7.32
C GLY A 36 11.06 -13.60 -8.31
N LEU A 37 10.08 -12.98 -8.98
CA LEU A 37 10.33 -11.91 -9.94
C LEU A 37 9.13 -10.95 -10.05
N VAL A 38 8.54 -10.61 -8.90
CA VAL A 38 7.46 -9.62 -8.80
C VAL A 38 8.02 -8.33 -8.19
N GLN A 39 7.18 -7.44 -7.66
CA GLN A 39 7.57 -6.09 -7.25
C GLN A 39 8.77 -6.07 -6.28
N GLU A 40 8.76 -6.87 -5.20
CA GLU A 40 9.84 -6.94 -4.21
C GLU A 40 11.15 -7.41 -4.86
N GLU A 41 11.14 -8.54 -5.57
CA GLU A 41 12.37 -9.08 -6.14
C GLU A 41 12.94 -8.19 -7.24
N ILE A 42 12.08 -7.59 -8.08
CA ILE A 42 12.52 -6.62 -9.09
C ILE A 42 13.23 -5.45 -8.39
N ARG A 43 12.65 -4.92 -7.30
CA ARG A 43 13.26 -3.80 -6.58
C ARG A 43 14.61 -4.17 -5.99
N PHE A 44 14.74 -5.37 -5.43
CA PHE A 44 16.00 -5.88 -4.93
C PHE A 44 17.03 -6.17 -6.04
N LEU A 45 16.60 -6.49 -7.27
CA LEU A 45 17.52 -6.68 -8.40
C LEU A 45 18.06 -5.35 -8.95
N ILE A 46 17.22 -4.32 -9.03
CA ILE A 46 17.67 -3.00 -9.53
C ILE A 46 18.41 -2.19 -8.46
N ASN A 47 18.12 -2.41 -7.18
CA ASN A 47 18.83 -1.88 -6.01
C ASN A 47 19.46 -3.03 -5.18
N PRO A 48 20.50 -3.71 -5.69
CA PRO A 48 21.07 -4.94 -5.11
C PRO A 48 21.62 -4.79 -3.68
N GLU A 49 21.88 -3.57 -3.22
CA GLU A 49 22.25 -3.30 -1.83
C GLU A 49 21.14 -3.73 -0.86
N LEU A 50 19.88 -3.80 -1.29
CA LEU A 50 18.77 -4.34 -0.50
C LEU A 50 18.97 -5.82 -0.14
N ILE A 51 19.63 -6.61 -1.00
CA ILE A 51 19.80 -8.06 -0.80
C ILE A 51 20.57 -8.35 0.49
N VAL A 52 21.49 -7.47 0.91
CA VAL A 52 22.28 -7.67 2.13
C VAL A 52 21.41 -7.68 3.39
N SER A 53 20.22 -7.07 3.37
CA SER A 53 19.28 -7.09 4.50
C SER A 53 18.93 -8.52 4.94
N ARG A 54 18.89 -9.46 3.99
CA ARG A 54 18.62 -10.88 4.24
C ARG A 54 19.67 -11.57 5.12
N LEU A 55 20.87 -10.99 5.22
CA LEU A 55 21.95 -11.55 6.04
C LEU A 55 21.67 -11.38 7.54
N PHE A 56 20.95 -10.33 7.93
CA PHE A 56 20.83 -9.92 9.34
C PHE A 56 19.43 -9.49 9.77
N THR A 57 18.43 -9.60 8.89
CA THR A 57 17.03 -9.32 9.22
C THR A 57 16.29 -10.63 9.42
N GLU A 58 15.78 -10.87 10.63
CA GLU A 58 14.88 -12.00 10.92
C GLU A 58 13.52 -11.80 10.20
N ALA A 59 12.70 -12.84 10.14
CA ALA A 59 11.36 -12.71 9.59
C ALA A 59 10.54 -11.68 10.38
N LEU A 60 9.93 -10.73 9.66
CA LEU A 60 9.12 -9.67 10.27
C LEU A 60 7.89 -10.26 10.98
N ASP A 61 7.68 -9.85 12.22
CA ASP A 61 6.42 -10.10 12.94
C ASP A 61 5.34 -9.09 12.52
N ASP A 62 4.09 -9.30 12.92
CA ASP A 62 2.92 -8.51 12.50
C ASP A 62 3.02 -7.02 12.84
N ASN A 63 3.87 -6.63 13.80
CA ASN A 63 4.10 -5.26 14.26
C ASN A 63 5.47 -4.68 13.84
N GLU A 64 6.17 -5.32 12.91
CA GLU A 64 7.52 -4.90 12.48
C GLU A 64 7.55 -4.46 11.01
N CYS A 65 8.53 -3.65 10.64
CA CYS A 65 8.88 -3.33 9.26
C CYS A 65 10.39 -3.17 9.15
N LEU A 66 10.93 -3.20 7.93
CA LEU A 66 12.32 -2.84 7.66
C LEU A 66 12.37 -1.57 6.84
N VAL A 67 13.07 -0.55 7.34
CA VAL A 67 13.35 0.69 6.61
C VAL A 67 14.80 0.67 6.14
N VAL A 68 15.02 0.93 4.85
CA VAL A 68 16.35 1.04 4.25
C VAL A 68 16.47 2.38 3.55
N THR A 69 17.40 3.21 4.03
CA THR A 69 17.73 4.50 3.42
C THR A 69 19.09 4.44 2.76
N GLY A 70 19.20 4.92 1.53
CA GLY A 70 20.49 5.14 0.88
C GLY A 70 20.87 4.18 -0.24
N THR A 71 19.99 3.25 -0.60
CA THR A 71 20.29 2.30 -1.68
C THR A 71 20.33 3.00 -3.03
N GLN A 72 21.26 2.59 -3.88
CA GLN A 72 21.42 3.08 -5.24
C GLN A 72 20.75 2.14 -6.23
N GLN A 73 20.12 2.71 -7.26
CA GLN A 73 19.65 1.94 -8.41
C GLN A 73 20.79 1.76 -9.43
N PHE A 74 21.01 0.52 -9.87
CA PHE A 74 22.09 0.18 -10.80
C PHE A 74 21.60 -0.28 -12.17
N SER A 75 20.35 -0.73 -12.25
CA SER A 75 19.79 -1.32 -13.46
C SER A 75 18.45 -0.71 -13.84
N LYS A 76 18.21 -0.63 -15.14
CA LYS A 76 16.90 -0.43 -15.74
C LYS A 76 16.31 -1.78 -16.10
N TYR A 77 14.99 -1.84 -16.13
CA TYR A 77 14.27 -3.03 -16.57
C TYR A 77 13.08 -2.68 -17.45
N THR A 78 12.45 -3.70 -18.03
CA THR A 78 11.14 -3.65 -18.69
C THR A 78 10.40 -4.94 -18.36
N GLY A 79 9.07 -4.92 -18.48
CA GLY A 79 8.24 -6.09 -18.19
C GLY A 79 8.14 -6.40 -16.69
N TYR A 80 7.44 -7.47 -16.38
CA TYR A 80 7.13 -7.90 -15.02
C TYR A 80 6.95 -9.43 -14.98
N SER A 81 7.38 -10.09 -13.90
CA SER A 81 7.34 -11.55 -13.80
C SER A 81 8.00 -12.21 -15.02
N GLU A 82 7.32 -13.15 -15.68
CA GLU A 82 7.78 -13.88 -16.88
C GLU A 82 8.25 -13.00 -18.04
N THR A 83 7.83 -11.72 -18.09
CA THR A 83 8.22 -10.78 -19.15
C THR A 83 9.37 -9.86 -18.76
N TYR A 84 9.89 -9.98 -17.53
CA TYR A 84 10.97 -9.14 -17.03
C TYR A 84 12.23 -9.28 -17.89
N LYS A 85 12.83 -8.14 -18.22
CA LYS A 85 14.11 -8.04 -18.94
C LYS A 85 14.92 -6.89 -18.40
N TRP A 86 16.19 -7.16 -18.11
CA TRP A 86 17.19 -6.11 -17.92
C TRP A 86 17.30 -5.26 -19.19
N SER A 87 17.23 -3.94 -19.06
CA SER A 87 17.17 -3.01 -20.19
C SER A 87 18.33 -2.01 -20.24
N GLY A 88 19.33 -2.18 -19.39
CA GLY A 88 20.56 -1.37 -19.39
C GLY A 88 21.03 -1.00 -17.98
N SER A 89 22.24 -0.47 -17.89
CA SER A 89 22.72 0.18 -16.67
C SER A 89 21.92 1.45 -16.38
N TYR A 90 21.70 1.76 -15.11
CA TYR A 90 21.12 3.01 -14.64
C TYR A 90 22.20 3.88 -14.01
N GLN A 91 22.24 5.16 -14.39
CA GLN A 91 23.11 6.14 -13.74
C GLN A 91 22.27 6.92 -12.74
N ASP A 92 22.32 6.50 -11.48
CA ASP A 92 21.54 7.10 -10.42
C ASP A 92 22.06 8.49 -10.05
N THR A 93 21.28 9.52 -10.40
CA THR A 93 21.56 10.93 -10.12
C THR A 93 20.90 11.43 -8.83
N THR A 94 20.25 10.56 -8.06
CA THR A 94 19.64 10.90 -6.77
C THR A 94 20.69 11.57 -5.87
N PRO A 95 20.39 12.75 -5.28
CA PRO A 95 21.27 13.43 -4.35
C PRO A 95 21.62 12.56 -3.14
N ARG A 96 22.67 12.97 -2.43
CA ARG A 96 23.05 12.37 -1.15
C ARG A 96 22.73 13.32 -0.01
N ASP A 97 22.32 12.75 1.12
CA ASP A 97 22.10 13.48 2.36
C ASP A 97 23.42 13.82 3.08
N ALA A 98 23.33 14.44 4.26
CA ALA A 98 24.49 14.80 5.07
C ALA A 98 25.34 13.58 5.52
N TRP A 99 24.77 12.38 5.51
CA TRP A 99 25.44 11.11 5.86
C TRP A 99 25.92 10.34 4.63
N GLN A 100 25.91 10.99 3.46
CA GLN A 100 26.32 10.40 2.18
C GLN A 100 25.43 9.25 1.70
N ARG A 101 24.22 9.10 2.25
CA ARG A 101 23.21 8.14 1.78
C ARG A 101 22.48 8.73 0.58
N LYS A 102 22.13 7.93 -0.43
CA LYS A 102 21.18 8.39 -1.46
C LYS A 102 19.87 8.80 -0.79
N CYS A 103 19.23 9.88 -1.26
CA CYS A 103 17.92 10.33 -0.79
C CYS A 103 16.78 9.43 -1.31
N THR A 104 16.93 8.13 -1.10
CA THR A 104 15.99 7.06 -1.43
C THR A 104 15.71 6.32 -0.14
N GLU A 105 14.44 6.30 0.26
CA GLU A 105 13.97 5.60 1.46
C GLU A 105 12.94 4.56 1.04
N ILE A 106 13.17 3.31 1.44
CA ILE A 106 12.33 2.16 1.10
C ILE A 106 11.86 1.53 2.40
N VAL A 107 10.58 1.19 2.49
CA VAL A 107 10.03 0.43 3.62
C VAL A 107 9.42 -0.89 3.14
N ALA A 108 9.91 -1.98 3.71
CA ALA A 108 9.39 -3.32 3.50
C ALA A 108 8.28 -3.61 4.52
N ILE A 109 7.06 -3.79 4.02
CA ILE A 109 5.91 -4.23 4.79
C ILE A 109 5.26 -5.44 4.12
N ASP A 110 5.08 -6.52 4.86
CA ASP A 110 4.50 -7.75 4.33
C ASP A 110 2.98 -7.77 4.49
N ALA A 111 2.24 -8.01 3.41
CA ALA A 111 0.80 -8.22 3.47
C ALA A 111 0.47 -9.67 3.86
N LEU A 112 -0.71 -9.91 4.43
CA LEU A 112 -1.22 -11.27 4.58
C LEU A 112 -1.55 -11.87 3.22
N LYS A 113 -1.29 -13.17 3.08
CA LYS A 113 -1.74 -13.98 1.96
C LYS A 113 -3.12 -14.57 2.26
N PHE A 114 -4.11 -14.22 1.45
CA PHE A 114 -5.47 -14.71 1.58
C PHE A 114 -5.73 -15.84 0.59
N LYS A 115 -6.19 -17.00 1.09
CA LYS A 115 -6.62 -18.12 0.25
C LYS A 115 -8.08 -17.98 -0.14
N HIS A 116 -8.89 -17.42 0.75
CA HIS A 116 -10.30 -17.16 0.53
C HIS A 116 -10.57 -15.66 0.58
N PHE A 117 -11.19 -15.13 -0.47
CA PHE A 117 -11.36 -13.69 -0.67
C PHE A 117 -12.07 -12.99 0.51
N LEU A 118 -13.03 -13.64 1.16
CA LEU A 118 -13.78 -13.03 2.26
C LEU A 118 -12.98 -12.92 3.58
N GLU A 119 -11.88 -13.68 3.75
CA GLU A 119 -11.09 -13.70 4.98
C GLU A 119 -10.52 -12.32 5.32
N GLN A 120 -10.15 -11.53 4.31
CA GLN A 120 -9.52 -10.23 4.48
C GLN A 120 -10.43 -9.18 5.11
N PHE A 121 -11.75 -9.37 5.06
CA PHE A 121 -12.73 -8.45 5.64
C PHE A 121 -12.96 -8.70 7.13
N HIS A 122 -12.45 -9.80 7.71
CA HIS A 122 -12.51 -9.98 9.15
C HIS A 122 -11.78 -8.85 9.87
N LEU A 123 -12.40 -8.27 10.90
CA LEU A 123 -11.83 -7.16 11.68
C LEU A 123 -10.42 -7.44 12.18
N SER A 124 -10.11 -8.67 12.61
CA SER A 124 -8.75 -9.04 13.02
C SER A 124 -7.73 -8.93 11.88
N LYS A 125 -8.14 -9.22 10.64
CA LYS A 125 -7.28 -9.14 9.45
C LYS A 125 -7.13 -7.68 9.01
N ILE A 126 -8.22 -6.91 9.01
CA ILE A 126 -8.19 -5.47 8.75
C ILE A 126 -7.24 -4.77 9.75
N ASN A 127 -7.37 -5.06 11.05
CA ASN A 127 -6.50 -4.50 12.10
C ASN A 127 -5.03 -4.84 11.87
N ARG A 128 -4.73 -6.09 11.52
CA ARG A 128 -3.36 -6.52 11.22
C ARG A 128 -2.77 -5.68 10.08
N GLU A 129 -3.50 -5.55 8.99
CA GLU A 129 -3.00 -4.82 7.81
C GLU A 129 -2.91 -3.31 8.02
N LEU A 130 -3.85 -2.72 8.79
CA LEU A 130 -3.77 -1.32 9.23
C LEU A 130 -2.53 -1.09 10.09
N ASN A 131 -2.29 -1.94 11.09
CA ASN A 131 -1.16 -1.81 12.00
C ASN A 131 0.18 -2.01 11.28
N LYS A 132 0.26 -2.96 10.34
CA LYS A 132 1.46 -3.19 9.53
C LYS A 132 1.78 -1.97 8.65
N ALA A 133 0.79 -1.44 7.94
CA ALA A 133 0.97 -0.24 7.14
C ALA A 133 1.33 0.98 8.01
N PHE A 134 0.65 1.15 9.14
CA PHE A 134 0.95 2.23 10.09
C PHE A 134 2.37 2.11 10.66
N CYS A 135 2.83 0.90 11.00
CA CYS A 135 4.20 0.65 11.44
C CYS A 135 5.22 1.10 10.39
N GLY A 136 4.99 0.76 9.12
CA GLY A 136 5.87 1.17 8.02
C GLY A 136 5.81 2.65 7.67
N PHE A 137 4.67 3.31 7.89
CA PHE A 137 4.48 4.72 7.52
C PHE A 137 4.85 5.68 8.64
N SER A 138 4.77 5.26 9.90
CA SER A 138 5.03 6.13 11.04
C SER A 138 6.53 6.39 11.22
N HIS A 139 6.88 7.63 11.55
CA HIS A 139 8.25 8.00 11.91
C HIS A 139 8.27 8.70 13.28
N PRO A 140 8.31 7.95 14.41
CA PRO A 140 8.09 8.50 15.76
C PRO A 140 9.08 9.58 16.18
N GLU A 141 10.30 9.56 15.64
CA GLU A 141 11.38 10.47 16.02
C GLU A 141 11.43 11.75 15.18
N GLU A 142 10.68 11.83 14.06
CA GLU A 142 10.62 13.04 13.25
C GLU A 142 9.51 13.96 13.74
N LYS A 143 9.91 15.07 14.37
CA LYS A 143 9.00 16.19 14.68
C LYS A 143 8.77 17.11 13.46
N SER A 144 9.13 16.67 12.27
CA SER A 144 8.95 17.46 11.05
C SER A 144 7.46 17.59 10.77
N PRO A 145 6.92 18.82 10.60
CA PRO A 145 5.54 19.00 10.18
C PRO A 145 5.28 18.51 8.75
N ASN A 146 6.34 18.16 8.00
CA ASN A 146 6.27 17.76 6.60
C ASN A 146 7.03 16.44 6.39
N LEU A 147 6.44 15.33 6.83
CA LEU A 147 6.89 14.00 6.41
C LEU A 147 6.68 13.87 4.90
N ALA A 148 7.61 13.21 4.21
CA ALA A 148 7.44 12.91 2.79
C ALA A 148 6.16 12.09 2.55
N ALA A 149 5.60 12.15 1.34
CA ALA A 149 4.46 11.29 1.00
C ALA A 149 4.86 9.80 1.02
N VAL A 150 3.87 8.90 1.09
CA VAL A 150 4.04 7.47 0.85
C VAL A 150 3.81 7.21 -0.64
N ALA A 151 4.83 6.71 -1.36
CA ALA A 151 4.70 6.19 -2.71
C ALA A 151 4.42 4.68 -2.64
N THR A 152 3.18 4.28 -2.99
CA THR A 152 2.70 2.90 -2.86
C THR A 152 1.77 2.50 -3.99
N GLY A 153 1.13 1.34 -3.91
CA GLY A 153 0.17 0.84 -4.89
C GLY A 153 -0.58 -0.38 -4.36
N ASN A 154 -0.79 -1.36 -5.23
CA ASN A 154 -1.59 -2.58 -4.99
C ASN A 154 -0.94 -3.60 -4.04
N TRP A 155 -0.56 -3.15 -2.84
CA TRP A 155 0.11 -3.92 -1.80
C TRP A 155 -0.67 -5.18 -1.39
N GLY A 156 -0.08 -6.35 -1.64
CA GLY A 156 -0.68 -7.65 -1.30
C GLY A 156 -1.81 -8.11 -2.21
N CYS A 157 -2.06 -7.45 -3.35
CA CYS A 157 -3.24 -7.75 -4.20
C CYS A 157 -2.96 -8.76 -5.33
N GLY A 158 -1.70 -8.99 -5.67
CA GLY A 158 -1.32 -9.95 -6.72
C GLY A 158 -1.35 -11.40 -6.21
N VAL A 159 -0.18 -12.02 -6.10
CA VAL A 159 -0.01 -13.41 -5.64
C VAL A 159 -0.58 -13.66 -4.23
N PHE A 160 -0.80 -12.59 -3.45
CA PHE A 160 -1.30 -12.65 -2.08
C PHE A 160 -2.83 -12.54 -1.97
N GLY A 161 -3.54 -12.26 -3.07
CA GLY A 161 -4.99 -12.38 -3.15
C GLY A 161 -5.81 -11.28 -2.44
N GLY A 162 -5.17 -10.19 -2.02
CA GLY A 162 -5.86 -9.03 -1.44
C GLY A 162 -6.74 -8.28 -2.45
N ASP A 163 -7.82 -7.68 -1.96
CA ASP A 163 -8.69 -6.78 -2.72
C ASP A 163 -8.05 -5.39 -2.83
N THR A 164 -7.90 -4.88 -4.05
CA THR A 164 -7.22 -3.61 -4.31
C THR A 164 -7.95 -2.40 -3.71
N ARG A 165 -9.28 -2.40 -3.69
CA ARG A 165 -10.08 -1.29 -3.14
C ARG A 165 -10.02 -1.28 -1.61
N LEU A 166 -10.11 -2.44 -0.97
CA LEU A 166 -9.89 -2.56 0.47
C LEU A 166 -8.46 -2.13 0.86
N LYS A 167 -7.44 -2.62 0.14
CA LYS A 167 -6.04 -2.30 0.43
C LYS A 167 -5.71 -0.82 0.21
N ALA A 168 -6.32 -0.16 -0.77
CA ALA A 168 -6.17 1.28 -0.94
C ALA A 168 -6.74 2.05 0.27
N LEU A 169 -7.96 1.71 0.73
CA LEU A 169 -8.53 2.31 1.94
C LEU A 169 -7.64 2.07 3.17
N ILE A 170 -7.21 0.83 3.42
CA ILE A 170 -6.34 0.49 4.55
C ILE A 170 -5.07 1.36 4.55
N GLN A 171 -4.40 1.49 3.41
CA GLN A 171 -3.19 2.30 3.31
C GLN A 171 -3.47 3.79 3.53
N MET A 172 -4.59 4.32 3.01
CA MET A 172 -4.96 5.72 3.23
C MET A 172 -5.31 6.01 4.69
N LEU A 173 -5.98 5.09 5.40
CA LEU A 173 -6.27 5.21 6.83
C LEU A 173 -4.99 5.18 7.65
N ALA A 174 -4.09 4.23 7.38
CA ALA A 174 -2.79 4.15 8.05
C ALA A 174 -1.93 5.39 7.79
N ALA A 175 -1.90 5.91 6.56
CA ALA A 175 -1.18 7.14 6.23
C ALA A 175 -1.79 8.37 6.90
N ALA A 176 -3.12 8.43 7.05
CA ALA A 176 -3.79 9.51 7.77
C ALA A 176 -3.41 9.54 9.25
N GLU A 177 -3.40 8.39 9.92
CA GLU A 177 -2.93 8.29 11.31
C GLU A 177 -1.43 8.58 11.44
N ALA A 178 -0.62 8.21 10.44
CA ALA A 178 0.81 8.50 10.41
C ALA A 178 1.13 9.95 9.99
N GLY A 179 0.13 10.77 9.65
CA GLY A 179 0.34 12.17 9.24
C GLY A 179 1.02 12.34 7.87
N ARG A 180 0.85 11.39 6.95
CA ARG A 180 1.48 11.41 5.61
C ARG A 180 0.45 11.51 4.50
N ASP A 181 0.83 12.18 3.42
CA ASP A 181 0.12 12.16 2.15
C ASP A 181 0.44 10.88 1.37
N VAL A 182 -0.41 10.50 0.39
CA VAL A 182 -0.25 9.25 -0.39
C VAL A 182 -0.14 9.56 -1.87
N ALA A 183 0.86 8.98 -2.52
CA ALA A 183 0.97 8.81 -3.97
C ALA A 183 0.74 7.32 -4.29
N TYR A 184 -0.38 7.02 -4.96
CA TYR A 184 -0.83 5.66 -5.23
C TYR A 184 -0.71 5.33 -6.73
N PHE A 185 0.03 4.28 -7.06
CA PHE A 185 0.24 3.79 -8.42
C PHE A 185 -0.61 2.53 -8.66
N THR A 186 -1.51 2.57 -9.65
CA THR A 186 -2.41 1.44 -9.95
C THR A 186 -1.89 0.51 -11.05
N PHE A 187 -0.71 0.80 -11.61
CA PHE A 187 0.01 -0.04 -12.57
C PHE A 187 -0.83 -0.43 -13.81
N GLY A 188 -1.36 0.58 -14.50
CA GLY A 188 -2.16 0.44 -15.72
C GLY A 188 -3.66 0.29 -15.49
N ASP A 189 -4.12 0.11 -14.25
CA ASP A 189 -5.55 -0.02 -13.93
C ASP A 189 -6.21 1.35 -13.75
N SER A 190 -6.72 1.90 -14.86
CA SER A 190 -7.41 3.20 -14.88
C SER A 190 -8.78 3.18 -14.19
N GLN A 191 -9.45 2.02 -14.13
CA GLN A 191 -10.72 1.88 -13.42
C GLN A 191 -10.49 1.94 -11.91
N LEU A 192 -9.47 1.23 -11.40
CA LEU A 192 -9.08 1.30 -10.00
C LEU A 192 -8.67 2.73 -9.61
N MET A 193 -7.89 3.40 -10.46
CA MET A 193 -7.51 4.80 -10.26
C MET A 193 -8.74 5.68 -10.04
N THR A 194 -9.72 5.57 -10.95
CA THR A 194 -10.97 6.34 -10.89
C THR A 194 -11.77 6.01 -9.64
N ASP A 195 -11.95 4.72 -9.32
CA ASP A 195 -12.73 4.27 -8.18
C ASP A 195 -12.15 4.75 -6.86
N VAL A 196 -10.83 4.60 -6.68
CA VAL A 196 -10.13 5.02 -5.45
C VAL A 196 -10.12 6.54 -5.33
N HIS A 197 -9.90 7.27 -6.43
CA HIS A 197 -9.99 8.73 -6.44
C HIS A 197 -11.38 9.21 -6.02
N ASN A 198 -12.43 8.63 -6.58
CA ASN A 198 -13.82 8.99 -6.28
C ASN A 198 -14.17 8.66 -4.82
N MET A 199 -13.75 7.50 -4.31
CA MET A 199 -14.01 7.13 -2.92
C MET A 199 -13.27 8.06 -1.95
N HIS A 200 -11.99 8.36 -2.19
CA HIS A 200 -11.23 9.31 -1.37
C HIS A 200 -11.87 10.70 -1.39
N SER A 201 -12.24 11.20 -2.58
CA SER A 201 -12.92 12.50 -2.73
C SER A 201 -14.26 12.53 -2.00
N PHE A 202 -15.06 11.46 -2.12
CA PHE A 202 -16.35 11.34 -1.44
C PHE A 202 -16.23 11.39 0.08
N LEU A 203 -15.29 10.63 0.65
CA LEU A 203 -15.06 10.59 2.10
C LEU A 203 -14.51 11.93 2.61
N THR A 204 -13.55 12.52 1.90
CA THR A 204 -12.89 13.77 2.33
C THR A 204 -13.81 14.98 2.21
N GLN A 205 -14.60 15.10 1.15
CA GLN A 205 -15.58 16.19 0.98
C GLN A 205 -16.67 16.18 2.06
N ARG A 206 -16.95 15.00 2.63
CA ARG A 206 -17.92 14.81 3.72
C ARG A 206 -17.29 14.83 5.11
N ASN A 207 -15.99 15.10 5.22
CA ASN A 207 -15.24 15.10 6.48
C ASN A 207 -15.35 13.78 7.27
N ILE A 208 -15.48 12.64 6.58
CA ILE A 208 -15.52 11.32 7.23
C ILE A 208 -14.13 11.01 7.82
N SER A 209 -14.08 10.79 9.13
CA SER A 209 -12.85 10.51 9.88
C SER A 209 -12.33 9.09 9.66
N VAL A 210 -11.08 8.84 10.02
CA VAL A 210 -10.47 7.49 9.99
C VAL A 210 -11.31 6.48 10.78
N GLY A 211 -11.78 6.86 11.97
CA GLY A 211 -12.60 6.02 12.83
C GLY A 211 -13.95 5.66 12.21
N GLU A 212 -14.59 6.59 11.50
CA GLU A 212 -15.85 6.35 10.80
C GLU A 212 -15.67 5.41 9.60
N VAL A 213 -14.61 5.59 8.79
CA VAL A 213 -14.30 4.65 7.70
C VAL A 213 -14.01 3.26 8.27
N TYR A 214 -13.23 3.16 9.35
CA TYR A 214 -12.96 1.89 10.03
C TYR A 214 -14.26 1.22 10.50
N HIS A 215 -15.19 1.99 11.07
CA HIS A 215 -16.50 1.47 11.46
C HIS A 215 -17.29 0.94 10.25
N LEU A 216 -17.31 1.65 9.12
CA LEU A 216 -17.95 1.22 7.88
C LEU A 216 -17.34 -0.10 7.35
N LEU A 217 -16.03 -0.30 7.47
CA LEU A 217 -15.39 -1.58 7.12
C LEU A 217 -15.91 -2.73 8.01
N GLY A 218 -16.05 -2.48 9.31
CA GLY A 218 -16.62 -3.45 10.26
C GLY A 218 -18.11 -3.77 9.98
N GLN A 219 -18.89 -2.76 9.58
CA GLN A 219 -20.27 -2.93 9.15
C GLN A 219 -20.35 -3.74 7.86
N TYR A 220 -19.50 -3.46 6.86
CA TYR A 220 -19.45 -4.21 5.62
C TYR A 220 -19.20 -5.70 5.87
N TYR A 221 -18.24 -6.02 6.73
CA TYR A 221 -18.01 -7.40 7.14
C TYR A 221 -19.26 -8.03 7.77
N SER A 222 -19.86 -7.34 8.73
CA SER A 222 -20.96 -7.88 9.54
C SER A 222 -22.25 -8.07 8.75
N LEU A 223 -22.56 -7.14 7.84
CA LEU A 223 -23.83 -7.10 7.09
C LEU A 223 -23.73 -7.76 5.71
N VAL A 224 -22.55 -7.79 5.09
CA VAL A 224 -22.38 -8.26 3.72
C VAL A 224 -21.51 -9.52 3.65
N CYS A 225 -20.32 -9.50 4.24
CA CYS A 225 -19.38 -10.62 4.06
C CYS A 225 -19.73 -11.84 4.92
N ARG A 226 -20.14 -11.65 6.17
CA ARG A 226 -20.35 -12.74 7.14
C ARG A 226 -21.45 -13.72 6.72
N SER A 227 -22.50 -13.22 6.09
CA SER A 227 -23.63 -14.01 5.60
C SER A 227 -23.50 -14.44 4.14
N SER A 228 -22.40 -14.08 3.46
CA SER A 228 -22.20 -14.41 2.06
C SER A 228 -21.98 -15.91 1.89
N LEU A 229 -22.79 -16.54 1.04
CA LEU A 229 -22.69 -17.96 0.69
C LEU A 229 -21.75 -18.20 -0.52
N THR A 230 -21.32 -17.12 -1.16
CA THR A 230 -20.47 -17.11 -2.36
C THR A 230 -19.05 -16.70 -2.01
N GLN A 231 -18.10 -16.96 -2.91
CA GLN A 231 -16.71 -16.52 -2.70
C GLN A 231 -16.53 -15.00 -2.74
N ARG A 232 -17.45 -14.28 -3.42
CA ARG A 232 -17.48 -12.82 -3.48
C ARG A 232 -18.86 -12.32 -3.08
N PRO A 233 -18.93 -11.20 -2.33
CA PRO A 233 -20.21 -10.63 -1.93
C PRO A 233 -20.93 -10.00 -3.13
N ASP A 234 -22.26 -10.00 -3.11
CA ASP A 234 -23.08 -9.40 -4.17
C ASP A 234 -22.93 -7.88 -4.22
N VAL A 235 -22.68 -7.26 -3.06
CA VAL A 235 -22.45 -5.82 -2.93
C VAL A 235 -20.97 -5.57 -2.70
N GLY A 236 -20.34 -4.80 -3.58
CA GLY A 236 -18.93 -4.40 -3.44
C GLY A 236 -18.72 -3.38 -2.30
N LEU A 237 -17.51 -3.35 -1.73
CA LEU A 237 -17.16 -2.51 -0.59
C LEU A 237 -17.47 -1.02 -0.84
N TYR A 238 -17.06 -0.48 -1.99
CA TYR A 238 -17.26 0.94 -2.27
C TYR A 238 -18.74 1.29 -2.47
N SER A 239 -19.49 0.44 -3.16
CA SER A 239 -20.95 0.61 -3.30
C SER A 239 -21.66 0.60 -1.95
N PHE A 240 -21.23 -0.28 -1.03
CA PHE A 240 -21.74 -0.30 0.34
C PHE A 240 -21.44 1.01 1.07
N ILE A 241 -20.20 1.51 1.01
CA ILE A 241 -19.81 2.76 1.66
C ILE A 241 -20.61 3.95 1.13
N TYR A 242 -20.73 4.08 -0.20
CA TYR A 242 -21.55 5.14 -0.81
C TYR A 242 -23.00 5.11 -0.30
N SER A 243 -23.59 3.91 -0.24
CA SER A 243 -24.96 3.72 0.24
C SER A 243 -25.11 4.10 1.71
N GLN A 244 -24.22 3.64 2.59
CA GLN A 244 -24.31 3.92 4.02
C GLN A 244 -24.15 5.42 4.29
N VAL A 245 -23.09 6.05 3.77
CA VAL A 245 -22.81 7.46 4.03
C VAL A 245 -23.89 8.38 3.45
N SER A 246 -24.40 8.09 2.25
CA SER A 246 -25.47 8.91 1.63
C SER A 246 -26.80 8.78 2.37
N SER A 247 -27.07 7.64 3.02
CA SER A 247 -28.31 7.43 3.78
C SER A 247 -28.39 8.26 5.06
N TYR A 248 -27.25 8.65 5.64
CA TYR A 248 -27.22 9.54 6.82
C TYR A 248 -27.46 11.02 6.47
N GLU A 249 -27.37 11.41 5.19
CA GLU A 249 -27.59 12.79 4.73
C GLU A 249 -29.05 13.08 4.34
N ALA A 250 -29.93 12.08 4.31
CA ALA A 250 -31.36 12.30 4.10
C ALA A 250 -31.93 13.02 5.34
N PRO A 251 -32.50 14.24 5.21
CA PRO A 251 -33.19 14.86 6.32
C PRO A 251 -34.35 13.96 6.76
N ASP A 252 -34.56 13.83 8.06
CA ASP A 252 -35.87 13.47 8.60
C ASP A 252 -36.86 14.58 8.20
N GLU A 253 -37.38 14.53 6.96
CA GLU A 253 -38.63 15.18 6.61
C GLU A 253 -39.79 14.36 7.21
N SER A 254 -39.86 14.34 8.54
CA SER A 254 -41.09 14.00 9.27
C SER A 254 -41.01 14.52 10.71
N ASN A 255 -41.42 15.78 10.90
CA ASN A 255 -42.45 16.19 11.86
C ASN A 255 -42.73 17.70 11.77
#